data_AF-A0A7C5K700-F1
#
_entry.id   AF-A0A7C5K700-F1
#
_cell.length_a   1.000
_cell.length_b   1.000
_cell.length_c   1.000
_cell.angle_alpha   90.00
_cell.angle_beta   90.00
_cell.angle_gamma   90.00
#
_symmetry.space_group_name_H-M   'P 1'
#
loop_
_entity.id
_entity.type
_entity.pdbx_description
1 polymer ?
#
loop_
_entity_poly.entity_id
_entity_poly.type
_entity_poly.pdbx_seq_one_letter_code
_entity_poly.pdbx_strand_id
1 'polypeptide(L)'
;MTERVGFSMGRVGTIAVNTFTESVRQKVYNILLIFALVAIASASFFAQFSFSEQLKFVKDFCLGALSVFGALIAIVGTAQMLPAELENRTLYTILAKPVRRFEFVLGKYLGSVLLICVSLLIMAVMFGGVLWFKEHKLVADALAGATGVPADELPQTIRQIRAEAFDSDLVKGALLIFVKLGLLAAVTLLVSTFSTSMVFNVAVTLMVFVAGHLRGPAAEMWAHRPVALALLAAVPDLGAFNVADDIIIGNVIPWRHVGLVAGYGLVRIVILVWAAHLIFSRREI
;
A
#
# COMPACT_ATOMS: atom_id res chain seq x y z
N MET A 1 -37.58 24.61 -3.01
CA MET A 1 -37.18 24.25 -4.38
C MET A 1 -35.73 23.79 -4.35
N THR A 2 -35.49 22.52 -4.64
CA THR A 2 -34.18 21.88 -4.54
C THR A 2 -33.29 22.29 -5.70
N GLU A 3 -32.42 23.28 -5.51
CA GLU A 3 -31.21 23.40 -6.33
C GLU A 3 -30.34 22.17 -6.05
N ARG A 4 -30.58 21.10 -6.82
CA ARG A 4 -29.70 19.93 -6.84
C ARG A 4 -28.42 20.37 -7.53
N VAL A 5 -27.52 20.98 -6.78
CA VAL A 5 -26.18 21.31 -7.27
C VAL A 5 -25.60 20.06 -7.91
N GLY A 6 -25.17 20.19 -9.17
CA GLY A 6 -24.65 19.09 -9.97
C GLY A 6 -23.37 18.52 -9.37
N PHE A 7 -23.08 17.25 -9.68
CA PHE A 7 -21.81 16.64 -9.32
C PHE A 7 -20.67 17.44 -9.95
N SER A 8 -19.67 17.84 -9.15
CA SER A 8 -18.51 18.59 -9.64
C SER A 8 -17.21 17.91 -9.25
N MET A 9 -16.49 17.42 -10.26
CA MET A 9 -15.17 16.79 -10.09
C MET A 9 -14.15 17.74 -9.43
N GLY A 10 -14.27 19.06 -9.67
CA GLY A 10 -13.42 20.07 -9.06
C GLY A 10 -13.55 20.11 -7.53
N ARG A 11 -14.77 19.95 -7.00
CA ARG A 11 -15.00 19.95 -5.54
C ARG A 11 -14.40 18.72 -4.88
N VAL A 12 -14.55 17.55 -5.51
CA VAL A 12 -13.95 16.30 -5.05
C VAL A 12 -12.42 16.45 -4.98
N GLY A 13 -11.80 17.04 -6.01
CA GLY A 13 -10.38 17.32 -6.03
C GLY A 13 -9.93 18.26 -4.91
N THR A 14 -10.64 19.36 -4.66
CA THR A 14 -10.32 20.28 -3.56
C THR A 14 -10.41 19.59 -2.19
N ILE A 15 -11.43 18.77 -1.95
CA ILE A 15 -11.58 18.00 -0.72
C ILE A 15 -10.43 17.00 -0.56
N ALA A 16 -10.06 16.31 -1.65
CA ALA A 16 -8.96 15.34 -1.66
C ALA A 16 -7.62 15.99 -1.33
N VAL A 17 -7.30 17.14 -1.94
CA VAL A 17 -6.05 17.87 -1.67
C VAL A 17 -6.02 18.39 -0.24
N ASN A 18 -7.11 18.99 0.24
CA ASN A 18 -7.19 19.45 1.63
C ASN A 18 -6.95 18.29 2.62
N THR A 19 -7.62 17.17 2.37
CA THR A 19 -7.50 15.94 3.16
C THR A 19 -6.06 15.40 3.15
N PHE A 20 -5.41 15.37 1.99
CA PHE A 20 -4.01 14.99 1.87
C PHE A 20 -3.10 15.91 2.67
N THR A 21 -3.25 17.24 2.52
CA THR A 21 -2.43 18.22 3.25
C THR A 21 -2.63 18.12 4.76
N GLU A 22 -3.86 17.87 5.21
CA GLU A 22 -4.16 17.63 6.62
C GLU A 22 -3.44 16.38 7.13
N SER A 23 -3.52 15.25 6.42
CA SER A 23 -2.84 14.01 6.82
C SER A 23 -1.32 14.14 6.84
N VAL A 24 -0.71 14.81 5.87
CA VAL A 24 0.76 15.02 5.84
C VAL A 24 1.26 15.84 7.03
N ARG A 25 0.42 16.75 7.55
CA ARG A 25 0.77 17.59 8.71
C ARG A 25 0.66 16.86 10.05
N GLN A 26 0.03 15.68 10.08
CA GLN A 26 -0.10 14.90 11.31
C GLN A 26 1.25 14.30 11.71
N LYS A 27 1.58 14.41 13.00
CA LYS A 27 2.85 13.89 13.56
C LYS A 27 2.97 12.38 13.35
N VAL A 28 1.88 11.64 13.51
CA VAL A 28 1.85 10.17 13.41
C VAL A 28 2.27 9.70 12.01
N TYR A 29 1.76 10.35 10.97
CA TYR A 29 2.15 10.08 9.58
C TYR A 29 3.66 10.25 9.38
N ASN A 30 4.21 11.41 9.78
CA ASN A 30 5.63 11.71 9.61
C ASN A 30 6.52 10.73 10.40
N ILE A 31 6.11 10.34 11.61
CA ILE A 31 6.83 9.33 12.40
C ILE A 31 6.86 8.00 11.65
N LEU A 32 5.70 7.50 11.19
CA LEU A 32 5.62 6.22 10.46
C LEU A 32 6.47 6.25 9.18
N LEU A 33 6.44 7.35 8.43
CA LEU A 33 7.25 7.51 7.22
C LEU A 33 8.75 7.48 7.54
N ILE A 34 9.20 8.20 8.57
CA ILE A 34 10.60 8.18 8.99
C ILE A 34 11.04 6.76 9.40
N PHE A 35 10.24 6.05 10.19
CA PHE A 35 10.54 4.66 10.57
C PHE A 35 10.62 3.75 9.35
N ALA A 36 9.74 3.92 8.36
CA ALA A 36 9.79 3.17 7.12
C ALA A 36 11.09 3.41 6.34
N LEU A 37 11.52 4.67 6.24
CA LEU A 37 12.77 5.04 5.57
C LEU A 37 14.00 4.51 6.30
N VAL A 38 14.02 4.59 7.63
CA VAL A 38 15.09 4.03 8.45
C VAL A 38 15.15 2.51 8.31
N ALA A 39 14.01 1.83 8.28
CA ALA A 39 13.95 0.40 8.04
C ALA A 39 14.53 0.05 6.65
N ILE A 40 14.09 0.72 5.59
CA ILE A 40 14.64 0.48 4.24
C ILE A 40 16.15 0.76 4.20
N ALA A 41 16.62 1.81 4.86
CA ALA A 41 18.05 2.13 4.94
C ALA A 41 18.85 1.04 5.68
N SER A 42 18.30 0.46 6.75
CA SER A 42 18.98 -0.55 7.58
C SER A 42 19.20 -1.87 6.84
N ALA A 43 18.43 -2.18 5.80
CA ALA A 43 18.66 -3.30 4.90
C ALA A 43 20.09 -3.31 4.32
N SER A 44 20.70 -2.12 4.19
CA SER A 44 22.07 -1.98 3.67
C SER A 44 23.15 -2.52 4.60
N PHE A 45 22.87 -2.64 5.90
CA PHE A 45 23.86 -3.00 6.92
C PHE A 45 24.14 -4.51 6.96
N PHE A 46 23.21 -5.34 6.49
CA PHE A 46 23.41 -6.79 6.41
C PHE A 46 24.38 -7.14 5.27
N ALA A 47 25.59 -7.56 5.65
CA ALA A 47 26.71 -7.84 4.73
C ALA A 47 27.33 -9.25 4.91
N GLN A 48 26.68 -10.13 5.67
CA GLN A 48 27.22 -11.46 6.00
C GLN A 48 26.76 -12.60 5.06
N PHE A 49 25.98 -12.29 4.02
CA PHE A 49 25.44 -13.29 3.08
C PHE A 49 26.30 -13.39 1.81
N SER A 50 26.12 -14.48 1.05
CA SER A 50 26.70 -14.61 -0.30
C SER A 50 26.09 -13.56 -1.27
N PHE A 51 26.77 -13.31 -2.38
CA PHE A 51 26.44 -12.24 -3.34
C PHE A 51 24.95 -12.19 -3.75
N SER A 52 24.42 -13.30 -4.30
CA SER A 52 23.03 -13.35 -4.80
C SER A 52 22.02 -13.39 -3.66
N GLU A 53 22.36 -14.04 -2.55
CA GLU A 53 21.52 -14.06 -1.34
C GLU A 53 21.39 -12.67 -0.73
N GLN A 54 22.43 -11.84 -0.79
CA GLN A 54 22.38 -10.48 -0.27
C GLN A 54 21.40 -9.60 -1.05
N LEU A 55 21.39 -9.68 -2.39
CA LEU A 55 20.43 -8.94 -3.22
C LEU A 55 19.00 -9.42 -2.98
N LYS A 56 18.79 -10.74 -2.89
CA LYS A 56 17.48 -11.34 -2.56
C LYS A 56 16.98 -10.90 -1.20
N PHE A 57 17.84 -10.91 -0.18
CA PHE A 57 17.50 -10.42 1.17
C PHE A 57 17.10 -8.95 1.16
N VAL A 58 17.86 -8.08 0.48
CA VAL A 58 17.53 -6.65 0.40
C VAL A 58 16.18 -6.44 -0.29
N LYS A 59 15.92 -7.16 -1.39
CA LYS A 59 14.63 -7.08 -2.08
C LYS A 59 13.47 -7.54 -1.20
N ASP A 60 13.59 -8.69 -0.55
CA ASP A 60 12.58 -9.23 0.37
C ASP A 60 12.28 -8.24 1.51
N PHE A 61 13.33 -7.81 2.21
CA PHE A 61 13.21 -6.90 3.32
C PHE A 61 12.57 -5.57 2.92
N CYS A 62 12.99 -4.98 1.79
CA CYS A 62 12.41 -3.73 1.32
C CYS A 62 10.97 -3.89 0.83
N LEU A 63 10.63 -4.94 0.06
CA LEU A 63 9.24 -5.20 -0.35
C LEU A 63 8.33 -5.45 0.87
N GLY A 64 8.83 -6.18 1.87
CA GLY A 64 8.19 -6.34 3.18
C GLY A 64 7.97 -5.00 3.88
N ALA A 65 8.99 -4.13 3.91
CA ALA A 65 8.88 -2.79 4.48
C ALA A 65 7.84 -1.91 3.76
N LEU A 66 7.85 -1.87 2.41
CA LEU A 66 6.83 -1.15 1.62
C LEU A 66 5.41 -1.66 1.95
N SER A 67 5.25 -2.97 2.09
CA SER A 67 3.98 -3.61 2.40
C SER A 67 3.49 -3.26 3.81
N VAL A 68 4.32 -3.46 4.84
CA VAL A 68 3.94 -3.29 6.26
C VAL A 68 3.78 -1.83 6.62
N PHE A 69 4.78 -0.98 6.34
CA PHE A 69 4.69 0.45 6.65
C PHE A 69 3.65 1.15 5.78
N GLY A 70 3.52 0.75 4.51
CA GLY A 70 2.44 1.21 3.66
C GLY A 70 1.07 0.87 4.24
N ALA A 71 0.89 -0.33 4.79
CA ALA A 71 -0.37 -0.74 5.43
C ALA A 71 -0.67 0.09 6.68
N LEU A 72 0.34 0.33 7.52
CA LEU A 72 0.19 1.20 8.69
C LEU A 72 -0.18 2.64 8.28
N ILE A 73 0.47 3.20 7.26
CA ILE A 73 0.14 4.53 6.74
C ILE A 73 -1.27 4.56 6.17
N ALA A 74 -1.68 3.56 5.39
CA ALA A 74 -3.03 3.47 4.82
C ALA A 74 -4.11 3.39 5.90
N ILE A 75 -3.90 2.55 6.92
CA ILE A 75 -4.84 2.38 8.04
C ILE A 75 -4.87 3.65 8.89
N VAL A 76 -3.72 4.07 9.43
CA VAL A 76 -3.68 5.18 10.39
C VAL A 76 -4.02 6.51 9.73
N GLY A 77 -3.54 6.74 8.51
CA GLY A 77 -3.83 7.94 7.73
C GLY A 77 -5.31 8.07 7.41
N THR A 78 -5.99 6.97 7.05
CA THR A 78 -7.43 6.99 6.75
C THR A 78 -8.30 7.01 8.02
N ALA A 79 -7.92 6.26 9.06
CA ALA A 79 -8.68 6.09 10.29
C ALA A 79 -8.83 7.39 11.09
N GLN A 80 -7.90 8.34 10.92
CA GLN A 80 -7.95 9.65 11.59
C GLN A 80 -8.86 10.65 10.89
N MET A 81 -9.06 10.52 9.56
CA MET A 81 -9.71 11.57 8.77
C MET A 81 -11.16 11.83 9.17
N LEU A 82 -11.96 10.77 9.31
CA LEU A 82 -13.40 10.90 9.56
C LEU A 82 -13.71 11.21 11.02
N PRO A 83 -13.11 10.51 12.01
CA PRO A 83 -13.36 10.79 13.42
C PRO A 83 -12.90 12.18 13.85
N ALA A 84 -11.73 12.64 13.38
CA ALA A 84 -11.22 13.96 13.75
C ALA A 84 -12.15 15.09 13.28
N GLU A 85 -12.78 14.94 12.12
CA GLU A 85 -13.74 15.93 11.62
C GLU A 85 -15.10 15.89 12.31
N LEU A 86 -15.50 14.71 12.79
CA LEU A 86 -16.69 14.54 13.62
C LEU A 86 -16.48 15.19 15.00
N GLU A 87 -15.32 14.96 15.62
CA GLU A 87 -14.98 15.50 16.94
C GLU A 87 -14.81 17.03 16.92
N ASN A 88 -14.12 17.56 15.92
CA ASN A 88 -13.89 19.01 15.77
C ASN A 88 -15.12 19.77 15.24
N ARG A 89 -16.25 19.08 15.01
CA ARG A 89 -17.48 19.61 14.40
C ARG A 89 -17.28 20.30 13.03
N THR A 90 -16.14 20.08 12.37
CA THR A 90 -15.86 20.65 11.05
C THR A 90 -16.70 20.00 9.95
N LEU A 91 -17.16 18.76 10.17
CA LEU A 91 -18.09 18.10 9.26
C LEU A 91 -19.41 18.88 9.10
N TYR A 92 -19.91 19.46 10.19
CA TYR A 92 -21.17 20.22 10.19
C TYR A 92 -21.06 21.53 9.42
N THR A 93 -19.90 22.20 9.48
CA THR A 93 -19.68 23.45 8.73
C THR A 93 -19.45 23.19 7.25
N ILE A 94 -18.87 22.04 6.89
CA ILE A 94 -18.71 21.62 5.49
C ILE A 94 -20.05 21.21 4.88
N LEU A 95 -20.88 20.46 5.61
CA LEU A 95 -22.23 20.05 5.16
C LEU A 95 -23.24 21.22 5.09
N ALA A 96 -22.96 22.34 5.74
CA ALA A 96 -23.74 23.57 5.58
C ALA A 96 -23.55 24.23 4.20
N LYS A 97 -22.47 23.89 3.48
CA LYS A 97 -22.34 24.18 2.05
C LYS A 97 -23.02 23.08 1.23
N PRO A 98 -23.57 23.37 0.04
CA PRO A 98 -24.28 22.38 -0.78
C PRO A 98 -23.32 21.39 -1.45
N VAL A 99 -22.65 20.57 -0.64
CA VAL A 99 -21.74 19.48 -1.03
C VAL A 99 -22.48 18.17 -0.85
N ARG A 100 -22.50 17.34 -1.89
CA ARG A 100 -23.19 16.03 -1.80
C ARG A 100 -22.39 15.10 -0.90
N ARG A 101 -23.08 14.31 -0.08
CA ARG A 101 -22.45 13.30 0.79
C ARG A 101 -21.53 12.32 0.02
N PHE A 102 -21.85 12.02 -1.23
CA PHE A 102 -21.00 11.20 -2.11
C PHE A 102 -19.68 11.89 -2.48
N GLU A 103 -19.71 13.19 -2.83
CA GLU A 103 -18.51 13.96 -3.20
C GLU A 103 -17.52 14.04 -2.03
N PHE A 104 -18.04 14.15 -0.82
CA PHE A 104 -17.25 14.16 0.40
C PHE A 104 -16.54 12.81 0.65
N VAL A 105 -17.28 11.69 0.64
CA VAL A 105 -16.69 10.35 0.87
C VAL A 105 -15.66 10.00 -0.21
N LEU A 106 -15.97 10.30 -1.49
CA LEU A 106 -15.05 10.06 -2.60
C LEU A 106 -13.81 10.94 -2.51
N GLY A 107 -13.96 12.22 -2.15
CA GLY A 107 -12.84 13.14 -1.95
C GLY A 107 -11.93 12.67 -0.81
N LYS A 108 -12.50 12.20 0.30
CA LYS A 108 -11.74 11.62 1.41
C LYS A 108 -10.95 10.38 1.00
N TYR A 109 -11.59 9.47 0.26
CA TYR A 109 -10.92 8.28 -0.26
C TYR A 109 -9.75 8.66 -1.18
N LEU A 110 -9.97 9.56 -2.15
CA LEU A 110 -8.93 10.00 -3.08
C LEU A 110 -7.79 10.74 -2.37
N GLY A 111 -8.07 11.52 -1.33
CA GLY A 111 -7.04 12.14 -0.49
C GLY A 111 -6.17 11.11 0.22
N SER A 112 -6.76 10.04 0.75
CA SER A 112 -6.02 8.91 1.33
C SER A 112 -5.20 8.15 0.29
N VAL A 113 -5.77 7.88 -0.90
CA VAL A 113 -5.03 7.25 -2.01
C VAL A 113 -3.84 8.10 -2.44
N LEU A 114 -3.99 9.43 -2.49
CA LEU A 114 -2.90 10.35 -2.80
C LEU A 114 -1.81 10.31 -1.72
N LEU A 115 -2.19 10.27 -0.44
CA LEU A 115 -1.25 10.09 0.67
C LEU A 115 -0.43 8.81 0.50
N ILE A 116 -1.11 7.69 0.27
CA ILE A 116 -0.48 6.38 0.04
C ILE A 116 0.45 6.43 -1.18
N CYS A 117 0.01 7.04 -2.28
CA CYS A 117 0.80 7.17 -3.50
C CYS A 117 2.12 7.90 -3.22
N VAL A 118 2.05 9.07 -2.56
CA VAL A 118 3.23 9.87 -2.24
C VAL A 118 4.17 9.11 -1.28
N SER A 119 3.63 8.49 -0.22
CA SER A 119 4.46 7.72 0.71
C SER A 119 5.14 6.54 0.03
N LEU A 120 4.40 5.81 -0.80
CA LEU A 120 4.93 4.66 -1.53
C LEU A 120 6.01 5.09 -2.53
N LEU A 121 5.82 6.22 -3.23
CA LEU A 121 6.84 6.77 -4.12
C LEU A 121 8.12 7.14 -3.36
N ILE A 122 8.01 7.81 -2.22
CA ILE A 122 9.18 8.16 -1.40
C ILE A 122 9.91 6.89 -0.93
N MET A 123 9.18 5.88 -0.44
CA MET A 123 9.76 4.60 -0.04
C MET A 123 10.38 3.83 -1.22
N ALA A 124 9.74 3.85 -2.40
CA ALA A 124 10.24 3.19 -3.60
C ALA A 124 11.51 3.85 -4.13
N VAL A 125 11.59 5.19 -4.09
CA VAL A 125 12.82 5.94 -4.44
C VAL A 125 13.94 5.57 -3.47
N MET A 126 13.67 5.51 -2.16
CA MET A 126 14.66 5.09 -1.17
C MET A 126 15.13 3.64 -1.41
N PHE A 127 14.20 2.72 -1.70
CA PHE A 127 14.51 1.34 -2.03
C PHE A 127 15.40 1.24 -3.29
N GLY A 128 15.06 1.97 -4.36
CA GLY A 128 15.90 2.06 -5.56
C GLY A 128 17.30 2.63 -5.26
N GLY A 129 17.39 3.63 -4.38
CA GLY A 129 18.67 4.18 -3.91
C GLY A 129 19.52 3.16 -3.14
N VAL A 130 18.90 2.34 -2.30
CA VAL A 130 19.58 1.25 -1.58
C VAL A 130 20.09 0.18 -2.55
N LEU A 131 19.28 -0.21 -3.54
CA LEU A 131 19.70 -1.16 -4.57
C LEU A 131 20.86 -0.61 -5.39
N TRP A 132 20.80 0.66 -5.78
CA TRP A 132 21.87 1.34 -6.51
C TRP A 132 23.18 1.37 -5.69
N PHE A 133 23.11 1.70 -4.40
CA PHE A 133 24.29 1.70 -3.53
C PHE A 133 24.89 0.30 -3.35
N LYS A 134 24.04 -0.73 -3.26
CA LYS A 134 24.48 -2.12 -3.18
C LYS A 134 25.13 -2.58 -4.48
N GLU A 135 24.55 -2.28 -5.63
CA GLU A 135 25.13 -2.58 -6.94
C GLU A 135 26.56 -2.04 -7.05
N HIS A 136 26.80 -0.79 -6.63
CA HIS A 136 28.13 -0.18 -6.69
C HIS A 136 29.16 -0.90 -5.82
N LYS A 137 28.78 -1.32 -4.61
CA LYS A 137 29.67 -2.10 -3.73
C LYS A 137 29.98 -3.46 -4.33
N LEU A 138 28.96 -4.13 -4.85
CA LEU A 138 29.05 -5.45 -5.45
C LEU A 138 29.93 -5.45 -6.71
N VAL A 139 29.84 -4.41 -7.55
CA VAL A 139 30.71 -4.24 -8.71
C VAL A 139 32.14 -3.90 -8.28
N ALA A 140 32.33 -3.09 -7.24
CA ALA A 140 33.65 -2.77 -6.71
C ALA A 140 34.36 -4.00 -6.12
N ASP A 141 33.64 -4.86 -5.39
CA ASP A 141 34.17 -6.11 -4.85
C ASP A 141 34.53 -7.11 -5.97
N ALA A 142 33.72 -7.20 -7.02
CA ALA A 142 34.01 -8.02 -8.19
C ALA A 142 35.26 -7.53 -8.96
N LEU A 143 35.46 -6.21 -9.05
CA LEU A 143 36.66 -5.60 -9.63
C LEU A 143 37.89 -5.79 -8.73
N ALA A 144 37.74 -5.75 -7.40
CA ALA A 144 38.83 -5.97 -6.44
C ALA A 144 39.25 -7.45 -6.37
N GLY A 145 38.31 -8.39 -6.52
CA GLY A 145 38.55 -9.83 -6.60
C GLY A 145 39.00 -10.32 -7.99
N ALA A 146 39.14 -9.43 -8.96
CA ALA A 146 39.50 -9.73 -10.35
C ALA A 146 40.94 -10.21 -10.54
N THR A 147 41.75 -10.32 -9.49
CA THR A 147 43.10 -10.89 -9.55
C THR A 147 43.05 -12.37 -9.89
N GLY A 148 43.07 -12.69 -11.19
CA GLY A 148 43.05 -14.05 -11.73
C GLY A 148 41.83 -14.40 -12.60
N VAL A 149 40.86 -13.49 -12.75
CA VAL A 149 39.69 -13.69 -13.62
C VAL A 149 40.03 -13.23 -15.06
N PRO A 150 39.71 -14.02 -16.11
CA PRO A 150 39.91 -13.62 -17.50
C PRO A 150 39.24 -12.27 -17.78
N ALA A 151 39.95 -11.36 -18.47
CA ALA A 151 39.49 -9.99 -18.75
C ALA A 151 38.16 -9.92 -19.53
N ASP A 152 37.79 -11.04 -20.16
CA ASP A 152 36.62 -11.18 -21.03
C ASP A 152 35.33 -11.53 -20.26
N GLU A 153 35.45 -12.07 -19.04
CA GLU A 153 34.31 -12.51 -18.21
C GLU A 153 33.82 -11.42 -17.25
N LEU A 154 34.69 -10.50 -16.82
CA LEU A 154 34.32 -9.35 -15.95
C LEU A 154 33.15 -8.50 -16.49
N PRO A 155 33.11 -8.14 -17.79
CA PRO A 155 31.98 -7.39 -18.34
C PRO A 155 30.66 -8.17 -18.31
N GLN A 156 30.71 -9.50 -18.40
CA GLN A 156 29.53 -10.36 -18.36
C GLN A 156 28.99 -10.49 -16.94
N THR A 157 29.88 -10.69 -15.95
CA THR A 157 29.51 -10.71 -14.52
C THR A 157 28.88 -9.38 -14.11
N ILE A 158 29.49 -8.23 -14.45
CA ILE A 158 28.92 -6.91 -14.12
C ILE A 158 27.53 -6.72 -14.75
N ARG A 159 27.32 -7.17 -16.00
CA ARG A 159 26.00 -7.09 -16.65
C ARG A 159 24.95 -7.95 -15.95
N GLN A 160 25.32 -9.16 -15.51
CA GLN A 160 24.43 -10.04 -14.74
C GLN A 160 24.04 -9.38 -13.40
N ILE A 161 25.00 -8.78 -12.70
CA ILE A 161 24.75 -8.05 -11.44
C ILE A 161 23.76 -6.90 -11.64
N ARG A 162 23.93 -6.10 -12.70
CA ARG A 162 23.02 -4.98 -13.01
C ARG A 162 21.62 -5.45 -13.37
N ALA A 163 21.52 -6.50 -14.17
CA ALA A 163 20.25 -7.06 -14.59
C ALA A 163 19.49 -7.70 -13.42
N GLU A 164 20.21 -8.34 -12.49
CA GLU A 164 19.61 -8.93 -11.30
C GLU A 164 19.25 -7.86 -10.26
N ALA A 165 20.00 -6.76 -10.16
CA ALA A 165 19.68 -5.66 -9.24
C ALA A 165 18.38 -4.92 -9.63
N PHE A 166 18.22 -4.57 -10.91
CA PHE A 166 17.05 -3.84 -11.43
C PHE A 166 16.13 -4.74 -12.25
N ASP A 167 15.41 -5.60 -11.54
CA ASP A 167 14.36 -6.42 -12.15
C ASP A 167 13.11 -5.57 -12.42
N SER A 168 12.55 -5.70 -13.63
CA SER A 168 11.27 -5.11 -14.01
C SER A 168 10.12 -5.58 -13.11
N ASP A 169 10.25 -6.72 -12.47
CA ASP A 169 9.21 -7.31 -11.62
C ASP A 169 9.06 -6.56 -10.28
N LEU A 170 10.06 -5.79 -9.86
CA LEU A 170 9.97 -4.89 -8.71
C LEU A 170 8.90 -3.80 -8.91
N VAL A 171 8.76 -3.29 -10.13
CA VAL A 171 7.73 -2.30 -10.48
C VAL A 171 6.34 -2.93 -10.42
N LYS A 172 6.20 -4.19 -10.85
CA LYS A 172 4.95 -4.95 -10.76
C LYS A 172 4.57 -5.17 -9.29
N GLY A 173 5.53 -5.53 -8.44
CA GLY A 173 5.35 -5.66 -7.00
C GLY A 173 4.90 -4.35 -6.35
N ALA A 174 5.56 -3.23 -6.66
CA ALA A 174 5.17 -1.92 -6.15
C ALA A 174 3.75 -1.51 -6.58
N LEU A 175 3.36 -1.80 -7.82
CA LEU A 175 2.01 -1.54 -8.32
C LEU A 175 0.94 -2.37 -7.59
N LEU A 176 1.19 -3.66 -7.36
CA LEU A 176 0.26 -4.52 -6.61
C LEU A 176 0.17 -4.10 -5.15
N ILE A 177 1.29 -3.70 -4.52
CA ILE A 177 1.29 -3.10 -3.18
C ILE A 177 0.43 -1.84 -3.18
N PHE A 178 0.57 -0.93 -4.16
CA PHE A 178 -0.25 0.27 -4.23
C PHE A 178 -1.76 -0.04 -4.23
N VAL A 179 -2.20 -0.99 -5.07
CA VAL A 179 -3.62 -1.40 -5.11
C VAL A 179 -4.06 -2.05 -3.80
N LYS A 180 -3.21 -2.90 -3.20
CA LYS A 180 -3.45 -3.50 -1.88
C LYS A 180 -3.68 -2.44 -0.80
N LEU A 181 -2.84 -1.41 -0.77
CA LEU A 181 -2.95 -0.31 0.20
C LEU A 181 -4.19 0.55 -0.06
N GLY A 182 -4.54 0.80 -1.32
CA GLY A 182 -5.79 1.48 -1.69
C GLY A 182 -7.04 0.70 -1.28
N LEU A 183 -6.99 -0.64 -1.35
CA LEU A 183 -8.05 -1.53 -0.87
C LEU A 183 -8.16 -1.47 0.66
N LEU A 184 -7.03 -1.47 1.36
CA LEU A 184 -6.99 -1.33 2.81
C LEU A 184 -7.56 0.01 3.27
N ALA A 185 -7.23 1.11 2.58
CA ALA A 185 -7.83 2.41 2.82
C ALA A 185 -9.34 2.42 2.62
N ALA A 186 -9.86 1.70 1.62
CA ALA A 186 -11.30 1.58 1.40
C ALA A 186 -11.99 0.82 2.56
N VAL A 187 -11.35 -0.23 3.08
CA VAL A 187 -11.81 -0.93 4.30
C VAL A 187 -11.80 0.01 5.50
N THR A 188 -10.69 0.74 5.74
CA THR A 188 -10.60 1.67 6.86
C THR A 188 -11.66 2.77 6.78
N LEU A 189 -11.90 3.31 5.58
CA LEU A 189 -12.93 4.31 5.36
C LEU A 189 -14.32 3.76 5.70
N LEU A 190 -14.65 2.56 5.22
CA LEU A 190 -15.90 1.87 5.55
C LEU A 190 -16.09 1.74 7.06
N VAL A 191 -15.09 1.22 7.78
CA VAL A 191 -15.13 1.09 9.24
C VAL A 191 -15.32 2.44 9.92
N SER A 192 -14.62 3.47 9.42
CA SER A 192 -14.70 4.83 9.96
C SER A 192 -16.07 5.48 9.78
N THR A 193 -16.89 5.04 8.81
CA THR A 193 -18.21 5.64 8.58
C THR A 193 -19.19 5.45 9.74
N PHE A 194 -19.09 4.34 10.47
CA PHE A 194 -19.98 4.02 11.59
C PHE A 194 -19.30 4.12 12.97
N SER A 195 -17.98 4.22 13.02
CA SER A 195 -17.23 4.34 14.27
C SER A 195 -16.72 5.77 14.52
N THR A 196 -16.77 6.20 15.78
CA THR A 196 -16.27 7.50 16.23
C THR A 196 -14.87 7.43 16.84
N SER A 197 -14.32 6.24 17.08
CA SER A 197 -13.01 6.07 17.73
C SER A 197 -11.93 5.73 16.71
N MET A 198 -10.86 6.54 16.68
CA MET A 198 -9.68 6.27 15.87
C MET A 198 -9.05 4.91 16.22
N VAL A 199 -8.89 4.62 17.51
CA VAL A 199 -8.25 3.38 17.98
C VAL A 199 -9.05 2.16 17.53
N PHE A 200 -10.37 2.24 17.61
CA PHE A 200 -11.26 1.17 17.11
C PHE A 200 -11.09 0.96 15.60
N ASN A 201 -11.08 2.04 14.81
CA ASN A 201 -10.93 1.95 13.35
C ASN A 201 -9.60 1.29 12.95
N VAL A 202 -8.52 1.67 13.63
CA VAL A 202 -7.19 1.08 13.43
C VAL A 202 -7.19 -0.39 13.82
N ALA A 203 -7.68 -0.73 15.01
CA ALA A 203 -7.69 -2.10 15.52
C ALA A 203 -8.50 -3.05 14.63
N VAL A 204 -9.74 -2.67 14.27
CA VAL A 204 -10.60 -3.48 13.40
C VAL A 204 -9.99 -3.64 12.02
N THR A 205 -9.45 -2.57 11.43
CA THR A 205 -8.85 -2.70 10.10
C THR A 205 -7.58 -3.52 10.12
N LEU A 206 -6.79 -3.46 11.20
CA LEU A 206 -5.62 -4.32 11.38
C LEU A 206 -6.02 -5.80 11.50
N MET A 207 -7.14 -6.11 12.18
CA MET A 207 -7.68 -7.47 12.21
C MET A 207 -8.10 -7.93 10.81
N VAL A 208 -8.76 -7.07 10.02
CA VAL A 208 -9.10 -7.37 8.62
C VAL A 208 -7.85 -7.56 7.76
N PHE A 209 -6.79 -6.78 8.02
CA PHE A 209 -5.50 -6.92 7.32
C PHE A 209 -4.86 -8.29 7.55
N VAL A 210 -4.83 -8.75 8.81
CA VAL A 210 -4.32 -10.07 9.17
C VAL A 210 -5.20 -11.17 8.59
N ALA A 211 -6.53 -11.07 8.77
CA ALA A 211 -7.48 -12.03 8.21
C ALA A 211 -7.36 -12.15 6.68
N GLY A 212 -7.08 -11.05 6.00
CA GLY A 212 -6.89 -11.02 4.55
C GLY A 212 -5.62 -11.75 4.07
N HIS A 213 -4.55 -11.80 4.88
CA HIS A 213 -3.36 -12.60 4.57
C HIS A 213 -3.57 -14.08 4.89
N LEU A 214 -4.33 -14.39 5.94
CA LEU A 214 -4.63 -15.76 6.35
C LEU A 214 -5.73 -16.43 5.50
N ARG A 215 -6.34 -15.69 4.57
CA ARG A 215 -7.46 -16.18 3.75
C ARG A 215 -7.08 -17.39 2.90
N GLY A 216 -5.89 -17.43 2.30
CA GLY A 216 -5.43 -18.57 1.49
C GLY A 216 -5.36 -19.87 2.29
N PRO A 217 -4.53 -19.94 3.36
CA PRO A 217 -4.45 -21.11 4.23
C PRO A 217 -5.80 -21.51 4.84
N ALA A 218 -6.64 -20.52 5.20
CA ALA A 218 -7.98 -20.75 5.72
C ALA A 218 -8.92 -21.40 4.68
N ALA A 219 -8.86 -20.96 3.42
CA ALA A 219 -9.68 -21.49 2.35
C ALA A 219 -9.34 -22.95 2.03
N GLU A 220 -8.06 -23.32 2.09
CA GLU A 220 -7.61 -24.71 1.93
C GLU A 220 -8.15 -25.62 3.04
N MET A 221 -8.02 -25.18 4.30
CA MET A 221 -8.44 -25.97 5.45
C MET A 221 -9.96 -26.14 5.54
N TRP A 222 -10.74 -25.13 5.14
CA TRP A 222 -12.20 -25.12 5.25
C TRP A 222 -12.93 -25.26 3.91
N ALA A 223 -12.27 -25.74 2.86
CA ALA A 223 -12.84 -25.91 1.52
C ALA A 223 -14.16 -26.72 1.49
N HIS A 224 -14.34 -27.61 2.46
CA HIS A 224 -15.53 -28.47 2.58
C HIS A 224 -16.71 -27.82 3.33
N ARG A 225 -16.56 -26.62 3.90
CA ARG A 225 -17.61 -25.94 4.69
C ARG A 225 -18.13 -24.70 3.94
N PRO A 226 -19.34 -24.74 3.35
CA PRO A 226 -19.86 -23.63 2.54
C PRO A 226 -20.04 -22.33 3.36
N VAL A 227 -20.40 -22.46 4.64
CA VAL A 227 -20.52 -21.30 5.55
C VAL A 227 -19.15 -20.63 5.77
N ALA A 228 -18.08 -21.41 5.93
CA ALA A 228 -16.73 -20.86 6.09
C ALA A 228 -16.28 -20.13 4.82
N LEU A 229 -16.56 -20.69 3.64
CA LEU A 229 -16.25 -20.04 2.36
C LEU A 229 -17.05 -18.75 2.16
N ALA A 230 -18.32 -18.71 2.58
CA ALA A 230 -19.13 -17.50 2.53
C ALA A 230 -18.57 -16.39 3.44
N LEU A 231 -18.13 -16.75 4.65
CA LEU A 231 -17.47 -15.80 5.56
C LEU A 231 -16.13 -15.29 5.00
N LEU A 232 -15.31 -16.18 4.44
CA LEU A 232 -14.05 -15.81 3.79
C LEU A 232 -14.26 -14.94 2.54
N ALA A 233 -15.37 -15.10 1.83
CA ALA A 233 -15.69 -14.28 0.67
C ALA A 233 -15.81 -12.78 1.02
N ALA A 234 -16.33 -12.46 2.21
CA ALA A 234 -16.49 -11.08 2.69
C ALA A 234 -15.15 -10.36 2.95
N VAL A 235 -14.11 -11.09 3.39
CA VAL A 235 -12.80 -10.50 3.71
C VAL A 235 -11.97 -10.34 2.43
N PRO A 236 -11.42 -9.15 2.13
CA PRO A 236 -10.41 -8.95 1.09
C PRO A 236 -9.25 -9.96 1.16
N ASP A 237 -9.06 -10.73 0.10
CA ASP A 237 -7.81 -11.50 -0.07
C ASP A 237 -6.66 -10.51 -0.31
N LEU A 238 -5.89 -10.23 0.74
CA LEU A 238 -4.72 -9.36 0.68
C LEU A 238 -3.46 -10.14 0.35
N GLY A 239 -3.45 -11.45 0.63
CA GLY A 239 -2.37 -12.36 0.27
C GLY A 239 -2.19 -12.46 -1.24
N ALA A 240 -3.29 -12.40 -2.01
CA ALA A 240 -3.25 -12.41 -3.48
C ALA A 240 -2.42 -11.29 -4.13
N PHE A 241 -2.15 -10.18 -3.41
CA PHE A 241 -1.30 -9.09 -3.89
C PHE A 241 0.19 -9.25 -3.52
N ASN A 242 0.53 -10.27 -2.71
CA ASN A 242 1.91 -10.52 -2.34
C ASN A 242 2.61 -11.31 -3.44
N VAL A 243 3.50 -10.63 -4.15
CA VAL A 243 4.36 -11.24 -5.19
C VAL A 243 5.84 -11.19 -4.81
N ALA A 244 6.15 -10.84 -3.55
CA ALA A 244 7.53 -10.74 -3.09
C ALA A 244 8.27 -12.08 -3.25
N ASP A 245 7.65 -13.18 -2.84
CA ASP A 245 8.21 -14.53 -2.91
C ASP A 245 8.58 -14.90 -4.36
N ASP A 246 7.68 -14.64 -5.32
CA ASP A 246 7.95 -14.88 -6.74
C ASP A 246 9.12 -14.04 -7.27
N ILE A 247 9.21 -12.77 -6.88
CA ILE A 247 10.32 -11.87 -7.28
C ILE A 247 11.66 -12.35 -6.70
N ILE A 248 11.66 -12.85 -5.45
CA ILE A 248 12.87 -13.32 -4.77
C ILE A 248 13.38 -14.64 -5.37
N ILE A 249 12.46 -15.54 -5.71
CA ILE A 249 12.77 -16.81 -6.37
C ILE A 249 13.25 -16.58 -7.81
N GLY A 250 12.88 -15.46 -8.43
CA GLY A 250 13.22 -15.13 -9.82
C GLY A 250 12.17 -15.63 -10.82
N ASN A 251 10.94 -15.88 -10.36
CA ASN A 251 9.83 -16.23 -11.21
C ASN A 251 9.38 -14.99 -12.00
N VAL A 252 9.19 -15.15 -13.31
CA VAL A 252 8.66 -14.07 -14.15
C VAL A 252 7.18 -13.88 -13.86
N ILE A 253 6.79 -12.70 -13.41
CA ILE A 253 5.38 -12.38 -13.14
C ILE A 253 4.72 -11.86 -14.41
N PRO A 254 3.78 -12.61 -15.02
CA PRO A 254 3.12 -12.15 -16.24
C PRO A 254 2.22 -10.95 -15.95
N TRP A 255 2.21 -9.95 -16.85
CA TRP A 255 1.32 -8.78 -16.76
C TRP A 255 -0.16 -9.15 -16.67
N ARG A 256 -0.55 -10.32 -17.21
CA ARG A 256 -1.89 -10.86 -17.06
C ARG A 256 -2.25 -11.14 -15.59
N HIS A 257 -1.34 -11.73 -14.81
CA HIS A 257 -1.56 -11.97 -13.39
C HIS A 257 -1.71 -10.64 -12.63
N VAL A 258 -0.80 -9.69 -12.89
CA VAL A 258 -0.86 -8.33 -12.32
C VAL A 258 -2.19 -7.66 -12.62
N GLY A 259 -2.65 -7.70 -13.87
CA GLY A 259 -3.92 -7.10 -14.29
C GLY A 259 -5.14 -7.75 -13.64
N LEU A 260 -5.15 -9.08 -13.47
CA LEU A 260 -6.24 -9.80 -12.81
C LEU A 260 -6.33 -9.45 -11.32
N VAL A 261 -5.21 -9.47 -10.61
CA VAL A 261 -5.16 -9.14 -9.18
C VAL A 261 -5.47 -7.66 -8.94
N ALA A 262 -4.92 -6.76 -9.75
CA ALA A 262 -5.22 -5.33 -9.68
C ALA A 262 -6.70 -5.07 -9.98
N GLY A 263 -7.26 -5.69 -11.02
CA GLY A 263 -8.67 -5.57 -11.38
C GLY A 263 -9.60 -6.05 -10.26
N TYR A 264 -9.29 -7.20 -9.66
CA TYR A 264 -9.97 -7.69 -8.47
C TYR A 264 -9.95 -6.66 -7.32
N GLY A 265 -8.80 -6.06 -7.03
CA GLY A 265 -8.65 -5.02 -6.01
C GLY A 265 -9.50 -3.78 -6.29
N LEU A 266 -9.47 -3.28 -7.53
CA LEU A 266 -10.24 -2.12 -7.96
C LEU A 266 -11.75 -2.35 -7.84
N VAL A 267 -12.24 -3.53 -8.23
CA VAL A 267 -13.65 -3.91 -8.06
C VAL A 267 -14.04 -3.90 -6.58
N ARG A 268 -13.21 -4.49 -5.70
CA ARG A 268 -13.48 -4.48 -4.26
C ARG A 268 -13.43 -3.08 -3.65
N ILE A 269 -12.51 -2.23 -4.09
CA ILE A 269 -12.46 -0.81 -3.70
C ILE A 269 -13.79 -0.12 -4.04
N VAL A 270 -14.29 -0.28 -5.26
CA VAL A 270 -15.56 0.35 -5.69
C VAL A 270 -16.72 -0.12 -4.80
N ILE A 271 -16.82 -1.43 -4.55
CA ILE A 271 -17.86 -2.00 -3.67
C ILE A 271 -17.77 -1.42 -2.25
N LEU A 272 -16.58 -1.36 -1.67
CA LEU A 272 -16.36 -0.88 -0.29
C LEU A 272 -16.61 0.63 -0.15
N VAL A 273 -16.14 1.44 -1.09
CA VAL A 273 -16.38 2.90 -1.10
C VAL A 273 -17.87 3.19 -1.31
N TRP A 274 -18.54 2.40 -2.16
CA TRP A 274 -19.99 2.51 -2.34
C TRP A 274 -20.77 2.12 -1.08
N ALA A 275 -20.38 1.03 -0.41
CA ALA A 275 -20.95 0.66 0.88
C ALA A 275 -20.73 1.74 1.96
N ALA A 276 -19.53 2.33 2.01
CA ALA A 276 -19.21 3.44 2.91
C ALA A 276 -20.11 4.65 2.64
N HIS A 277 -20.34 4.98 1.36
CA HIS A 277 -21.27 6.03 0.98
C HIS A 277 -22.70 5.74 1.46
N LEU A 278 -23.22 4.52 1.28
CA LEU A 278 -24.57 4.16 1.71
C LEU A 278 -24.76 4.30 3.23
N ILE A 279 -23.80 3.80 4.02
CA ILE A 279 -23.85 3.91 5.48
C ILE A 279 -23.78 5.38 5.91
N PHE A 280 -22.87 6.16 5.32
CA PHE A 280 -22.73 7.59 5.62
C PHE A 280 -23.97 8.40 5.20
N SER A 281 -24.66 7.99 4.14
CA SER A 281 -25.90 8.65 3.69
C SER A 281 -27.07 8.48 4.66
N ARG A 282 -27.09 7.39 5.44
CA ARG A 282 -28.14 7.10 6.43
C ARG A 282 -27.85 7.68 7.81
N ARG A 283 -26.62 8.10 8.07
CA ARG A 283 -26.27 8.73 9.34
C ARG A 283 -26.97 10.08 9.43
N GLU A 284 -27.82 10.23 10.44
CA GLU A 284 -28.35 11.52 10.85
C GLU A 284 -27.17 12.29 11.46
N ILE A 285 -26.77 13.36 10.78
CA ILE A 285 -25.73 14.31 11.18
C ILE A 285 -26.47 15.61 11.42
#